data_AF-A0A165HJX3-F1
#
_entry.id   AF-A0A165HJX3-F1
#
_cell.length_a   1.000
_cell.length_b   1.000
_cell.length_c   1.000
_cell.angle_alpha   90.00
_cell.angle_beta   90.00
_cell.angle_gamma   90.00
#
_symmetry.space_group_name_H-M   'P 1'
#
loop_
_entity.id
_entity.type
_entity.pdbx_description
1 polymer ?
#
loop_
_entity_poly.entity_id
_entity_poly.type
_entity_poly.pdbx_seq_one_letter_code
_entity_poly.pdbx_strand_id
1 'polypeptide(L)'
;LRELVKRPENKVCADCKRNDPRWASWNLGVFVCIRCSGIHRSMGTHISKVKSVDLDMWTPEQMASVQKWGNRRANVYWEAHLKQGHVPPDQCVKIESFIRSKYESRRWAMEGPPPADPSVLDGQVCTGHIYILLYHDLLFSAL
;
A
#
# COMPACT_ATOMS: atom_id res chain seq x y z
N LEU A 1 -14.61 -1.55 10.05
CA LEU A 1 -13.92 -0.95 8.88
C LEU A 1 -14.26 0.53 8.64
N ARG A 2 -15.53 0.97 8.81
CA ARG A 2 -15.92 2.39 8.67
C ARG A 2 -15.10 3.36 9.52
N GLU A 3 -14.69 2.98 10.73
CA GLU A 3 -13.79 3.80 11.53
C GLU A 3 -12.35 3.83 11.00
N LEU A 4 -11.90 2.78 10.29
CA LEU A 4 -10.55 2.73 9.74
C LEU A 4 -10.36 3.68 8.56
N VAL A 5 -11.38 3.86 7.71
CA VAL A 5 -11.33 4.83 6.58
C VAL A 5 -11.29 6.28 7.06
N LYS A 6 -11.63 6.54 8.33
CA LYS A 6 -11.48 7.87 8.94
C LYS A 6 -10.05 8.19 9.37
N ARG A 7 -9.15 7.19 9.43
CA ARG A 7 -7.74 7.43 9.76
C ARG A 7 -7.04 8.19 8.62
N PRO A 8 -6.18 9.18 8.92
CA PRO A 8 -5.57 10.04 7.89
C PRO A 8 -4.95 9.27 6.71
N GLU A 9 -4.23 8.19 6.99
CA GLU A 9 -3.58 7.35 5.98
C GLU A 9 -4.57 6.62 5.06
N ASN A 10 -5.77 6.32 5.56
CA ASN A 10 -6.81 5.60 4.82
C ASN A 10 -7.86 6.53 4.20
N LYS A 11 -7.79 7.85 4.43
CA LYS A 11 -8.69 8.83 3.79
C LYS A 11 -8.43 9.00 2.30
N VAL A 12 -7.26 8.55 1.83
CA VAL A 12 -6.84 8.59 0.44
C VAL A 12 -6.67 7.18 -0.10
N CYS A 13 -7.10 6.97 -1.35
CA CYS A 13 -6.91 5.73 -2.09
C CYS A 13 -5.42 5.37 -2.14
N ALA A 14 -5.09 4.11 -1.84
CA ALA A 14 -3.72 3.63 -1.84
C ALA A 14 -3.01 3.83 -3.19
N ASP A 15 -3.76 3.84 -4.30
CA ASP A 15 -3.17 3.86 -5.65
C ASP A 15 -3.24 5.22 -6.32
N CYS A 16 -4.43 5.82 -6.45
CA CYS A 16 -4.58 7.09 -7.15
C CYS A 16 -4.64 8.32 -6.24
N LYS A 17 -4.48 8.12 -4.92
CA LYS A 17 -4.47 9.17 -3.88
C LYS A 17 -5.72 10.07 -3.83
N ARG A 18 -6.79 9.73 -4.56
CA ARG A 18 -8.11 10.38 -4.43
C ARG A 18 -8.74 10.09 -3.08
N ASN A 19 -9.52 11.05 -2.58
CA ASN A 19 -10.17 10.93 -1.29
C ASN A 19 -11.28 9.86 -1.27
N ASP A 20 -11.65 9.48 -0.04
CA ASP A 20 -12.79 8.64 0.30
C ASP A 20 -12.78 7.23 -0.34
N PRO A 21 -11.75 6.41 -0.09
CA PRO A 21 -11.76 5.02 -0.53
C PRO A 21 -12.78 4.20 0.27
N ARG A 22 -13.78 3.64 -0.43
CA ARG A 22 -14.84 2.79 0.16
C ARG A 22 -14.75 1.31 -0.19
N TRP A 23 -13.62 0.88 -0.75
CA TRP A 23 -13.29 -0.51 -1.01
C TRP A 23 -11.96 -0.87 -0.34
N ALA A 24 -11.75 -2.14 -0.03
CA ALA A 24 -10.51 -2.63 0.51
C ALA A 24 -10.11 -3.97 -0.09
N SER A 25 -8.81 -4.15 -0.33
CA SER A 25 -8.23 -5.45 -0.67
C SER A 25 -7.65 -6.07 0.59
N TRP A 26 -8.32 -7.08 1.14
CA TRP A 26 -8.03 -7.56 2.49
C TRP A 26 -6.80 -8.46 2.59
N ASN A 27 -6.36 -9.04 1.48
CA ASN A 27 -5.09 -9.78 1.40
C ASN A 27 -3.88 -8.85 1.17
N LEU A 28 -4.11 -7.66 0.61
CA LEU A 28 -3.05 -6.66 0.35
C LEU A 28 -2.98 -5.59 1.45
N GLY A 29 -4.03 -5.48 2.27
CA GLY A 29 -4.09 -4.54 3.39
C GLY A 29 -4.39 -3.09 3.02
N VAL A 30 -4.98 -2.84 1.84
CA VAL A 30 -5.18 -1.48 1.30
C VAL A 30 -6.65 -1.07 1.19
N PHE A 31 -6.92 0.22 1.38
CA PHE A 31 -8.16 0.91 1.03
C PHE A 31 -8.01 1.63 -0.31
N VAL A 32 -8.95 1.39 -1.22
CA VAL A 32 -8.96 1.90 -2.59
C VAL A 32 -10.32 2.50 -2.96
N CYS A 33 -10.32 3.42 -3.92
CA CYS A 33 -11.55 4.00 -4.45
C CYS A 33 -12.27 3.03 -5.40
N ILE A 34 -13.52 3.34 -5.77
CA ILE A 34 -14.33 2.50 -6.67
C ILE A 34 -13.62 2.15 -7.97
N ARG A 35 -12.94 3.13 -8.58
CA ARG A 35 -12.22 2.97 -9.85
C ARG A 35 -11.07 1.97 -9.71
N CYS A 36 -10.19 2.19 -8.73
CA CYS A 36 -9.05 1.29 -8.48
C CYS A 36 -9.52 -0.09 -8.05
N SER A 37 -10.64 -0.19 -7.32
CA SER A 37 -11.23 -1.47 -6.95
C SER A 37 -11.59 -2.35 -8.17
N GLY A 38 -12.02 -1.74 -9.28
CA GLY A 38 -12.31 -2.45 -10.54
C GLY A 38 -11.05 -3.05 -11.15
N ILE A 39 -9.95 -2.30 -11.15
CA ILE A 39 -8.65 -2.78 -11.65
C ILE A 39 -8.10 -3.89 -10.75
N HIS A 40 -8.22 -3.74 -9.43
CA HIS A 40 -7.84 -4.82 -8.51
C HIS A 40 -8.61 -6.13 -8.77
N ARG A 41 -9.90 -6.05 -9.15
CA ARG A 41 -10.68 -7.23 -9.53
C ARG A 41 -10.19 -7.86 -10.84
N SER A 42 -9.77 -7.06 -11.83
CA SER A 42 -9.28 -7.58 -13.11
C SER A 42 -7.93 -8.31 -13.00
N MET A 43 -7.12 -8.02 -11.98
CA MET A 43 -5.90 -8.79 -11.67
C MET A 43 -6.19 -10.22 -11.18
N GLY A 44 -7.41 -10.49 -10.67
CA GLY A 44 -7.82 -11.80 -10.19
C GLY A 44 -7.54 -12.08 -8.70
N THR A 45 -8.27 -13.04 -8.13
CA THR A 45 -8.32 -13.30 -6.68
C THR A 45 -7.05 -13.91 -6.08
N HIS A 46 -6.16 -14.43 -6.94
CA HIS A 46 -4.84 -14.89 -6.56
C HIS A 46 -3.89 -13.71 -6.25
N ILE A 47 -4.19 -12.50 -6.73
CA ILE A 47 -3.44 -11.27 -6.48
C ILE A 47 -4.19 -10.35 -5.50
N SER A 48 -5.46 -10.04 -5.76
CA SER A 48 -6.23 -9.09 -4.95
C SER A 48 -7.64 -9.58 -4.67
N LYS A 49 -8.03 -9.50 -3.40
CA LYS A 49 -9.36 -9.90 -2.90
C LYS A 49 -10.08 -8.67 -2.37
N VAL A 50 -10.92 -8.08 -3.22
CA VAL A 50 -11.59 -6.80 -2.99
C VAL A 50 -12.99 -6.97 -2.42
N LYS A 51 -13.31 -6.21 -1.37
CA LYS A 51 -14.64 -6.05 -0.79
C LYS A 51 -14.96 -4.56 -0.56
N SER A 52 -16.23 -4.19 -0.73
CA SER A 52 -16.76 -2.90 -0.30
C SER A 52 -16.74 -2.80 1.22
N VAL A 53 -16.34 -1.64 1.74
CA VAL A 53 -16.35 -1.35 3.18
C VAL A 53 -17.78 -1.30 3.71
N ASP A 54 -18.73 -0.86 2.89
CA ASP A 54 -20.10 -0.57 3.30
C ASP A 54 -21.13 -1.62 2.85
N LEU A 55 -20.87 -2.30 1.72
CA LEU A 55 -21.87 -3.13 1.03
C LEU A 55 -21.63 -4.64 1.13
N ASP A 56 -20.42 -5.07 1.48
CA ASP A 56 -20.08 -6.49 1.56
C ASP A 56 -20.07 -7.00 3.00
N MET A 57 -20.37 -8.29 3.17
CA MET A 57 -20.14 -8.98 4.44
C MET A 57 -18.66 -9.29 4.64
N TRP A 58 -18.19 -9.11 5.87
CA TRP A 58 -16.81 -9.31 6.28
C TRP A 58 -16.71 -10.34 7.40
N THR A 59 -15.74 -11.24 7.30
CA THR A 59 -15.40 -12.11 8.44
C THR A 59 -14.45 -11.38 9.40
N PRO A 60 -14.39 -11.78 10.68
CA PRO A 60 -13.46 -11.20 11.65
C PRO A 60 -12.00 -11.24 11.18
N GLU A 61 -11.57 -12.31 10.53
CA GLU A 61 -10.20 -12.50 10.02
C GLU A 61 -9.89 -11.50 8.91
N GLN A 62 -10.84 -11.29 8.00
CA GLN A 62 -10.70 -10.32 6.91
C GLN A 62 -10.60 -8.89 7.45
N MET A 63 -11.44 -8.54 8.43
CA MET A 63 -11.37 -7.23 9.08
C MET A 63 -10.05 -7.03 9.82
N ALA A 64 -9.60 -8.04 10.56
CA ALA A 64 -8.35 -8.00 11.31
C ALA A 64 -7.14 -7.79 10.39
N SER A 65 -7.12 -8.45 9.22
CA SER A 65 -6.07 -8.25 8.21
C SER A 65 -5.97 -6.79 7.78
N VAL A 66 -7.09 -6.19 7.36
CA VAL A 66 -7.11 -4.77 6.92
C VAL A 66 -6.77 -3.82 8.08
N GLN A 67 -7.20 -4.14 9.30
CA GLN A 67 -6.90 -3.34 10.49
C GLN A 67 -5.42 -3.35 10.86
N LYS A 68 -4.74 -4.50 10.71
CA LYS A 68 -3.29 -4.64 10.95
C LYS A 68 -2.48 -3.91 9.89
N TRP A 69 -2.91 -3.92 8.64
CA TRP A 69 -2.17 -3.27 7.56
C TRP A 69 -2.48 -1.78 7.46
N GLY A 70 -3.62 -1.43 6.85
CA GLY A 70 -3.92 -0.06 6.43
C GLY A 70 -2.95 0.49 5.38
N ASN A 71 -3.31 1.62 4.79
CA ASN A 71 -2.57 2.21 3.67
C ASN A 71 -1.15 2.64 4.05
N ARG A 72 -0.91 3.07 5.30
CA ARG A 72 0.42 3.47 5.76
C ARG A 72 1.42 2.32 5.62
N ARG A 73 1.18 1.19 6.30
CA ARG A 73 2.09 0.03 6.27
C ARG A 73 2.10 -0.63 4.91
N ALA A 74 0.95 -0.70 4.23
CA ALA A 74 0.88 -1.23 2.89
C ALA A 74 1.75 -0.44 1.90
N ASN A 75 1.77 0.90 1.97
CA ASN A 75 2.62 1.69 1.08
C ASN A 75 4.11 1.59 1.45
N VAL A 76 4.47 1.46 2.73
CA VAL A 76 5.86 1.16 3.13
C VAL A 76 6.35 -0.12 2.45
N TYR A 77 5.49 -1.14 2.35
CA TYR A 77 5.84 -2.40 1.70
C TYR A 77 5.76 -2.33 0.17
N TRP A 78 4.62 -1.94 -0.40
CA TRP A 78 4.33 -2.02 -1.85
C TRP A 78 4.95 -0.89 -2.66
N GLU A 79 5.30 0.23 -2.02
CA GLU A 79 5.91 1.41 -2.64
C GLU A 79 7.35 1.65 -2.13
N ALA A 80 8.00 0.66 -1.52
CA ALA A 80 9.34 0.76 -0.91
C ALA A 80 10.41 1.35 -1.83
N HIS A 81 10.39 0.97 -3.12
CA HIS A 81 11.32 1.44 -4.14
C HIS A 81 10.70 2.48 -5.09
N LEU A 82 9.52 3.01 -4.76
CA LEU A 82 8.89 4.06 -5.56
C LEU A 82 9.56 5.39 -5.23
N LYS A 83 9.95 6.15 -6.27
CA LYS A 83 10.62 7.45 -6.07
C LYS A 83 9.75 8.37 -5.19
N GLN A 84 10.36 8.97 -4.18
CA GLN A 84 9.68 9.95 -3.33
C GLN A 84 9.15 11.12 -4.19
N GLY A 85 7.93 11.57 -3.88
CA GLY A 85 7.24 12.60 -4.65
C GLY A 85 6.61 12.10 -5.96
N HIS A 86 6.62 10.78 -6.22
CA HIS A 86 5.84 10.22 -7.32
C HIS A 86 4.35 10.53 -7.14
N VAL A 87 3.76 11.17 -8.15
CA VAL A 87 2.33 11.41 -8.23
C VAL A 87 1.72 10.35 -9.16
N PRO A 88 0.81 9.51 -8.67
CA PRO A 88 0.14 8.53 -9.50
C PRO A 88 -0.64 9.19 -10.63
N PRO A 89 -0.74 8.54 -11.80
CA PRO A 89 -1.39 9.14 -12.96
C PRO A 89 -2.89 9.30 -12.77
N ASP A 90 -3.44 10.43 -13.21
CA ASP A 90 -4.88 10.71 -13.15
C ASP A 90 -5.71 9.96 -14.19
N GLN A 91 -5.11 9.70 -15.36
CA GLN A 91 -5.74 9.08 -16.52
C GLN A 91 -5.98 7.57 -16.30
N CYS A 92 -7.17 7.09 -16.69
CA CYS A 92 -7.61 5.71 -16.43
C CYS A 92 -6.64 4.64 -17.00
N VAL A 93 -6.17 4.77 -18.24
CA VAL A 93 -5.27 3.77 -18.85
C VAL A 93 -3.93 3.71 -18.10
N LYS A 94 -3.42 4.87 -17.67
CA LYS A 94 -2.15 4.96 -16.96
C LYS A 94 -2.26 4.46 -15.52
N ILE A 95 -3.42 4.62 -14.86
CA ILE A 95 -3.62 4.11 -13.49
C ILE A 95 -3.67 2.58 -13.46
N GLU A 96 -4.21 1.94 -14.49
CA GLU A 96 -4.21 0.49 -14.59
C GLU A 96 -2.80 -0.08 -14.68
N SER A 97 -1.98 0.46 -15.59
CA SER A 97 -0.57 0.09 -15.70
C SER A 97 0.20 0.30 -14.40
N PHE A 98 -0.08 1.39 -13.68
CA PHE A 98 0.51 1.64 -12.36
C PHE A 98 0.13 0.56 -11.33
N ILE A 99 -1.16 0.25 -11.19
CA ILE A 99 -1.66 -0.74 -10.23
C ILE A 99 -1.12 -2.14 -10.54
N ARG A 100 -1.10 -2.54 -11.81
CA ARG A 100 -0.50 -3.82 -12.24
C ARG A 100 0.99 -3.85 -11.93
N SER A 101 1.72 -2.76 -12.21
CA SER A 101 3.14 -2.67 -11.86
C SER A 101 3.38 -2.79 -10.35
N LYS A 102 2.48 -2.20 -9.54
CA LYS A 102 2.55 -2.21 -8.08
C LYS A 102 2.32 -3.61 -7.49
N TYR A 103 1.32 -4.34 -7.97
CA TYR A 103 0.86 -5.58 -7.33
C TYR A 103 1.12 -6.87 -8.12
N GLU A 104 1.02 -6.86 -9.45
CA GLU A 104 1.33 -8.04 -10.29
C GLU A 104 2.83 -8.24 -10.41
N SER A 105 3.53 -7.23 -10.92
CA SER A 105 4.99 -7.31 -11.10
C SER A 105 5.76 -6.92 -9.85
N ARG A 106 5.07 -6.46 -8.80
CA ARG A 106 5.65 -6.06 -7.50
C ARG A 106 6.84 -5.10 -7.66
N ARG A 107 6.76 -4.20 -8.65
CA ARG A 107 7.89 -3.42 -9.18
C ARG A 107 8.61 -2.61 -8.11
N TRP A 108 7.87 -2.13 -7.12
CA TRP A 108 8.39 -1.29 -6.05
C TRP A 108 8.27 -1.93 -4.67
N ALA A 109 7.81 -3.17 -4.59
CA ALA A 109 7.63 -3.83 -3.31
C ALA A 109 8.99 -4.11 -2.65
N MET A 110 9.01 -4.25 -1.32
CA MET A 110 10.14 -4.86 -0.62
C MET A 110 10.39 -6.28 -1.14
N GLU A 111 11.64 -6.73 -1.04
CA GLU A 111 12.04 -8.09 -1.37
C GLU A 111 11.37 -9.11 -0.43
N GLY A 112 11.08 -10.30 -0.95
CA GLY A 112 10.43 -11.37 -0.19
C GLY A 112 8.91 -11.17 -0.01
N PRO A 113 8.20 -12.14 0.58
CA PRO A 113 6.76 -12.05 0.79
C PRO A 113 6.38 -10.97 1.83
N PRO A 114 5.11 -10.49 1.84
CA PRO A 114 4.65 -9.58 2.89
C PRO A 114 4.83 -10.21 4.28
N PRO A 115 5.33 -9.48 5.28
CA PRO A 115 5.50 -10.02 6.64
C PRO A 115 4.15 -10.45 7.23
N ALA A 116 4.16 -11.51 8.03
CA ALA A 116 2.97 -12.01 8.71
C ALA A 116 2.38 -10.99 9.71
N ASP A 117 3.25 -10.24 10.39
CA ASP A 117 2.89 -9.08 11.20
C ASP A 117 3.43 -7.80 10.56
N PRO A 118 2.57 -6.91 10.00
CA PRO A 118 3.01 -5.67 9.38
C PRO A 118 3.45 -4.61 10.39
N SER A 119 3.32 -4.84 11.71
CA SER A 119 3.81 -3.92 12.75
C SER A 119 5.32 -3.65 12.64
N VAL A 120 6.08 -4.61 12.13
CA VAL A 120 7.53 -4.51 11.89
C VAL A 120 7.91 -3.36 10.93
N LEU A 121 6.95 -2.89 10.11
CA LEU A 121 7.15 -1.82 9.15
C LEU A 121 7.07 -0.42 9.78
N ASP A 122 6.64 -0.29 11.04
CA ASP A 122 6.45 1.02 11.68
C ASP A 122 7.75 1.80 11.87
N GLY A 123 8.88 1.11 12.07
CA GLY A 123 10.20 1.72 12.23
C GLY A 123 10.91 2.10 10.92
N GLN A 124 10.38 1.68 9.77
CA GLN A 124 11.03 1.87 8.46
C GLN A 124 10.65 3.19 7.78
N VAL A 125 9.80 4.01 8.40
CA VAL A 125 9.39 5.32 7.85
C VAL A 125 10.55 6.34 7.86
N CYS A 126 11.65 6.07 8.58
CA CYS A 126 12.79 7.00 8.74
C CYS A 126 14.05 6.62 7.92
N THR A 127 14.04 5.53 7.16
CA THR A 127 15.28 4.91 6.66
C THR A 127 15.85 5.55 5.38
N GLY A 128 15.07 6.39 4.68
CA GLY A 128 15.59 7.18 3.55
C GLY A 128 16.63 8.23 3.95
N HIS A 129 16.64 8.68 5.21
CA HIS A 129 17.63 9.64 5.72
C HIS A 129 18.76 8.98 6.49
N ILE A 130 18.53 7.84 7.16
CA ILE A 130 19.52 7.25 8.07
C ILE A 130 20.53 6.36 7.32
N TYR A 131 20.12 5.56 6.32
CA TYR A 131 21.10 4.68 5.65
C TYR A 131 22.09 5.45 4.77
N ILE A 132 21.68 6.57 4.16
CA ILE A 132 22.60 7.39 3.37
C ILE A 132 23.56 8.17 4.28
N LEU A 133 23.07 8.73 5.40
CA LEU A 133 23.94 9.45 6.33
C LEU A 133 24.88 8.53 7.10
N LEU A 134 24.43 7.34 7.53
CA LEU A 134 25.33 6.38 8.20
C LEU A 134 26.40 5.82 7.26
N TYR A 135 26.11 5.57 5.97
CA TYR A 135 27.14 5.16 5.01
C TYR A 135 28.08 6.31 4.64
N HIS A 136 27.61 7.56 4.60
CA HIS A 136 28.45 8.72 4.30
C HIS A 136 29.35 9.10 5.49
N ASP A 137 28.85 9.01 6.73
CA ASP A 137 29.59 9.30 7.96
C ASP A 137 30.65 8.20 8.27
N LEU A 138 30.36 6.93 7.97
CA LEU A 138 31.34 5.84 8.07
C LEU A 138 32.45 5.90 7.01
N LEU A 139 32.19 6.48 5.84
CA LEU A 139 33.20 6.67 4.79
C LEU A 139 34.11 7.88 5.05
N PHE A 140 33.60 8.95 5.68
CA PHE A 140 34.41 10.13 6.03
C PHE A 140 35.22 9.97 7.32
N SER A 141 34.87 9.02 8.19
CA SER A 141 35.65 8.74 9.42
C SER A 141 36.80 7.75 9.20
N ALA A 142 36.98 7.24 7.97
CA ALA A 142 37.98 6.25 7.59
C ALA A 142 39.02 6.77 6.57
N LEU A 143 39.10 8.09 6.38
CA LEU A 143 40.15 8.82 5.63
C LEU A 143 40.73 9.91 6.53
#